data_AF-A0A8S9SWI0-F1
#
_entry.id   AF-A0A8S9SWI0-F1
#
_cell.length_a   1.000
_cell.length_b   1.000
_cell.length_c   1.000
_cell.angle_alpha   90.00
_cell.angle_beta   90.00
_cell.angle_gamma   90.00
#
_symmetry.space_group_name_H-M   'P 1'
#
loop_
_entity.id
_entity.type
_entity.pdbx_description
1 polymer ?
#
loop_
_entity_poly.entity_id
_entity_poly.type
_entity_poly.pdbx_seq_one_letter_code
_entity_poly.pdbx_strand_id
1 'polypeptide(L)'
;MQRFLAIFNKALRQSIVVLGLMLLISASGLFFFTQQPSYAITSRANQLTPEEKIDRAYEYSEATGLREEDRQKAYEQAVEDSNKPQTVEKTYERNLKAEEQQNQNSNLLEQAKELVDRVTTK
;
A
#
# COMPACT_ATOMS: atom_id res chain seq x y z
N MET A 1 70.46 30.74 -22.42
CA MET A 1 69.93 30.06 -21.21
C MET A 1 68.49 30.41 -20.88
N GLN A 2 68.09 31.68 -20.79
CA GLN A 2 66.73 32.07 -20.35
C GLN A 2 65.57 31.53 -21.22
N ARG A 3 65.74 31.46 -22.55
CA ARG A 3 64.71 30.91 -23.45
C ARG A 3 64.49 29.40 -23.26
N PHE A 4 65.55 28.64 -23.00
CA PHE A 4 65.45 27.21 -22.70
C PHE A 4 64.73 26.96 -21.38
N LEU A 5 65.02 27.75 -20.34
CA LEU A 5 64.32 27.68 -19.04
C LEU A 5 62.83 28.03 -19.17
N ALA A 6 62.49 29.02 -20.00
CA ALA A 6 61.09 29.40 -20.24
C ALA A 6 60.30 28.31 -20.99
N ILE A 7 60.91 27.68 -22.01
CA ILE A 7 60.30 26.58 -22.76
C ILE A 7 60.13 25.35 -21.86
N PHE A 8 61.14 25.04 -21.05
CA PHE A 8 61.09 23.92 -20.11
C PHE A 8 59.99 24.12 -19.06
N ASN A 9 59.91 25.30 -18.44
CA ASN A 9 58.83 25.60 -17.48
C ASN A 9 57.43 25.55 -18.10
N LYS A 10 57.29 25.97 -19.36
CA LYS A 10 56.01 25.89 -20.07
C LYS A 10 55.61 24.44 -20.35
N ALA A 11 56.56 23.62 -20.82
CA ALA A 11 56.34 22.20 -21.07
C ALA A 11 56.01 21.43 -19.78
N LEU A 12 56.69 21.75 -18.67
CA LEU A 12 56.47 21.12 -17.37
C LEU A 12 55.09 21.47 -16.80
N ARG A 13 54.69 22.75 -16.86
CA ARG A 13 53.33 23.17 -16.46
C ARG A 13 52.25 22.50 -17.30
N GLN A 14 52.44 22.44 -18.62
CA GLN A 14 51.49 21.80 -19.52
C GLN A 14 51.39 20.29 -19.25
N SER A 15 52.51 19.63 -18.98
CA SER A 15 52.56 18.22 -18.59
C SER A 15 51.82 17.95 -17.28
N ILE A 16 52.03 18.78 -16.24
CA ILE A 16 51.34 18.65 -14.95
C ILE A 16 49.82 18.80 -15.12
N VAL A 17 49.37 19.76 -15.93
CA VAL A 17 47.93 19.96 -16.20
C VAL A 17 47.34 18.75 -16.90
N VAL A 18 48.00 18.22 -17.94
CA VAL A 18 47.51 17.04 -18.68
C VAL A 18 47.48 15.80 -17.80
N LEU A 19 48.54 15.55 -17.03
CA LEU A 19 48.60 14.43 -16.10
C LEU A 19 47.52 14.54 -15.02
N GLY A 20 47.30 15.73 -14.45
CA GLY A 20 46.25 15.97 -13.47
C GLY A 20 44.84 15.72 -14.02
N LEU A 21 44.58 16.15 -15.25
CA LEU A 21 43.30 15.95 -15.93
C LEU A 21 43.05 14.46 -16.22
N MET A 22 44.08 13.74 -16.66
CA MET A 22 44.03 12.30 -16.91
C MET A 22 43.79 11.50 -15.62
N LEU A 23 44.39 11.94 -14.51
CA LEU A 23 44.21 11.34 -13.19
C LEU A 23 42.80 11.59 -12.65
N LEU A 24 42.26 12.80 -12.83
CA LEU A 24 40.88 13.13 -12.43
C LEU A 24 39.84 12.33 -13.22
N ILE A 25 40.01 12.17 -14.53
CA ILE A 25 39.14 11.33 -15.37
C ILE A 25 39.22 9.87 -14.88
N SER A 26 40.42 9.36 -14.64
CA SER A 26 40.62 7.99 -14.17
C SER A 26 40.01 7.76 -12.78
N ALA A 27 40.15 8.72 -11.87
CA ALA A 27 39.56 8.67 -10.53
C ALA A 27 38.02 8.79 -10.56
N SER A 28 37.46 9.57 -11.49
CA SER A 28 36.01 9.69 -11.66
C SER A 28 35.35 8.35 -12.02
N GLY A 29 36.07 7.50 -12.78
CA GLY A 29 35.63 6.14 -13.12
C GLY A 29 35.45 5.22 -11.91
N LEU A 30 36.20 5.43 -10.83
CA LEU A 30 36.13 4.61 -9.62
C LEU A 30 34.81 4.81 -8.85
N PHE A 31 34.18 5.99 -8.97
CA PHE A 31 32.92 6.30 -8.28
C PHE A 31 31.68 5.73 -8.97
N PHE A 32 31.79 5.26 -10.23
CA PHE A 32 30.68 4.59 -10.91
C PHE A 32 30.45 3.16 -10.40
N PHE A 33 31.49 2.47 -9.91
CA PHE A 33 31.38 1.09 -9.44
C PHE A 33 30.92 0.96 -7.99
N THR A 34 30.86 2.07 -7.23
CA THR A 34 30.39 2.08 -5.84
C THR A 34 28.93 2.50 -5.69
N GLN A 35 28.19 2.65 -6.80
CA GLN A 35 26.73 2.66 -6.75
C GLN A 35 26.24 1.26 -6.41
N GLN A 36 26.31 0.92 -5.11
CA GLN A 36 25.53 -0.19 -4.58
C GLN A 36 24.06 0.13 -4.91
N PRO A 37 23.35 -0.74 -5.65
CA PRO A 37 21.90 -0.63 -5.67
C PRO A 37 21.43 -0.72 -4.22
N SER A 38 20.47 0.12 -3.83
CA SER A 38 19.86 0.08 -2.52
C SER A 38 19.35 -1.34 -2.22
N TYR A 39 20.15 -2.13 -1.50
CA TYR A 39 19.77 -3.46 -1.01
C TYR A 39 18.79 -3.39 0.17
N ALA A 40 18.24 -2.21 0.47
CA ALA A 40 17.28 -2.01 1.56
C ALA A 40 15.97 -2.78 1.34
N ILE A 41 15.62 -3.10 0.09
CA ILE A 41 14.40 -3.86 -0.23
C ILE A 41 14.64 -5.37 -0.34
N THR A 42 15.86 -5.81 -0.67
CA THR A 42 16.11 -7.21 -1.00
C THR A 42 16.42 -8.08 0.20
N SER A 43 17.02 -7.55 1.28
CA SER A 43 17.43 -8.36 2.44
C SER A 43 16.23 -8.97 3.15
N ARG A 44 15.18 -8.17 3.40
CA ARG A 44 13.94 -8.67 4.02
C ARG A 44 13.16 -9.57 3.08
N ALA A 45 13.12 -9.29 1.78
CA ALA A 45 12.38 -10.10 0.82
C ALA A 45 13.04 -11.48 0.58
N ASN A 46 14.37 -11.57 0.65
CA ASN A 46 15.10 -12.83 0.48
C ASN A 46 15.18 -13.70 1.74
N GLN A 47 14.97 -13.13 2.94
CA GLN A 47 14.98 -13.87 4.20
C GLN A 47 13.63 -14.55 4.52
N LEU A 48 12.57 -14.22 3.80
CA LEU A 48 11.24 -14.80 4.02
C LEU A 48 11.21 -16.25 3.57
N THR A 49 10.52 -17.09 4.34
CA THR A 49 10.16 -18.43 3.92
C THR A 49 9.23 -18.37 2.69
N PRO A 50 9.10 -19.45 1.90
CA PRO A 50 8.20 -19.48 0.75
C PRO A 50 6.75 -19.10 1.10
N GLU A 51 6.28 -19.49 2.28
CA GLU A 51 4.94 -19.17 2.80
C GLU A 51 4.79 -17.66 3.09
N GLU A 52 5.75 -17.07 3.80
CA GLU A 52 5.73 -15.64 4.12
C GLU A 52 5.83 -14.74 2.86
N LYS A 53 6.44 -15.24 1.78
CA LYS A 53 6.44 -14.55 0.48
C LYS A 53 5.06 -14.54 -0.17
N ILE A 54 4.33 -15.65 -0.06
CA ILE A 54 2.97 -15.78 -0.59
C ILE A 54 2.04 -14.87 0.22
N ASP A 55 2.11 -14.92 1.55
CA ASP A 55 1.29 -14.09 2.43
C ASP A 55 1.49 -12.60 2.14
N ARG A 56 2.76 -12.15 2.01
CA ARG A 56 3.08 -10.78 1.64
C ARG A 56 2.49 -10.39 0.28
N ALA A 57 2.51 -11.28 -0.70
CA ALA A 57 1.94 -10.98 -2.02
C ALA A 57 0.46 -10.66 -1.91
N TYR A 58 -0.29 -11.43 -1.09
CA TYR A 58 -1.71 -11.19 -0.84
C TYR A 58 -1.99 -9.97 0.05
N GLU A 59 -1.08 -9.62 0.97
CA GLU A 59 -1.24 -8.45 1.86
C GLU A 59 -0.99 -7.10 1.16
N TYR A 60 -0.05 -7.06 0.21
CA TYR A 60 0.39 -5.80 -0.43
C TYR A 60 -0.11 -5.61 -1.87
N SER A 61 -0.60 -6.66 -2.54
CA SER A 61 -1.09 -6.56 -3.92
C SER A 61 -2.61 -6.61 -3.95
N GLU A 62 -3.24 -5.48 -4.27
CA GLU A 62 -4.69 -5.44 -4.51
C GLU A 62 -5.10 -6.33 -5.71
N ALA A 63 -4.16 -6.61 -6.62
CA ALA A 63 -4.38 -7.42 -7.81
C ALA A 63 -4.33 -8.95 -7.58
N THR A 64 -3.83 -9.43 -6.44
CA THR A 64 -3.75 -10.89 -6.18
C THR A 64 -5.10 -11.52 -5.83
N GLY A 65 -6.13 -10.71 -5.56
CA GLY A 65 -7.48 -11.20 -5.26
C GLY A 65 -7.56 -11.98 -3.94
N LEU A 66 -8.67 -12.70 -3.74
CA LEU A 66 -8.89 -13.56 -2.58
C LEU A 66 -8.14 -14.88 -2.74
N ARG A 67 -7.53 -15.38 -1.66
CA ARG A 67 -6.93 -16.73 -1.64
C ARG A 67 -8.02 -17.78 -1.77
N GLU A 68 -7.75 -18.83 -2.52
CA GLU A 68 -8.70 -19.93 -2.69
C GLU A 68 -8.99 -20.65 -1.36
N GLU A 69 -8.02 -20.69 -0.44
CA GLU A 69 -8.17 -21.21 0.92
C GLU A 69 -9.21 -20.42 1.73
N ASP A 70 -9.19 -19.10 1.64
CA ASP A 70 -10.15 -18.23 2.33
C ASP A 70 -11.54 -18.35 1.71
N ARG A 71 -11.60 -18.54 0.38
CA ARG A 71 -12.84 -18.82 -0.33
C ARG A 71 -13.46 -20.15 0.10
N GLN A 72 -12.65 -21.18 0.24
CA GLN A 72 -13.07 -22.49 0.70
C GLN A 72 -13.58 -22.43 2.15
N LYS A 73 -12.86 -21.74 3.04
CA LYS A 73 -13.31 -21.52 4.43
C LYS A 73 -14.63 -20.77 4.49
N ALA A 74 -14.79 -19.71 3.70
CA ALA A 74 -16.05 -18.96 3.65
C ALA A 74 -17.21 -19.84 3.16
N TYR A 75 -16.97 -20.71 2.18
CA TYR A 75 -17.96 -21.67 1.71
C TYR A 75 -18.31 -22.69 2.80
N GLU A 76 -17.31 -23.30 3.46
CA GLU A 76 -17.52 -24.25 4.55
C GLU A 76 -18.29 -23.65 5.70
N GLN A 77 -17.95 -22.42 6.10
CA GLN A 77 -18.66 -21.69 7.13
C GLN A 77 -20.11 -21.40 6.71
N ALA A 78 -20.36 -20.98 5.47
CA ALA A 78 -21.72 -20.76 4.97
C ALA A 78 -22.55 -22.05 4.97
N VAL A 79 -21.93 -23.19 4.61
CA VAL A 79 -22.58 -24.51 4.69
C VAL A 79 -22.87 -24.89 6.15
N GLU A 80 -21.92 -24.67 7.06
CA GLU A 80 -22.10 -24.97 8.48
C GLU A 80 -23.21 -24.11 9.11
N ASP A 81 -23.24 -22.82 8.79
CA ASP A 81 -24.28 -21.89 9.25
C ASP A 81 -25.65 -22.21 8.66
N SER A 82 -25.71 -22.73 7.43
CA SER A 82 -26.95 -23.22 6.83
C SER A 82 -27.49 -24.49 7.51
N ASN A 83 -26.59 -25.34 8.02
CA ASN A 83 -26.94 -26.57 8.72
C ASN A 83 -27.30 -26.34 10.20
N LYS A 84 -27.12 -25.12 10.72
CA LYS A 84 -27.54 -24.73 12.07
C LYS A 84 -28.95 -24.10 12.02
N PRO A 85 -30.02 -24.80 12.43
CA PRO A 85 -31.37 -24.23 12.42
C PRO A 85 -31.51 -22.99 13.32
N GLN A 86 -30.70 -22.90 14.38
CA GLN A 86 -30.71 -21.78 15.34
C GLN A 86 -30.29 -20.43 14.73
N THR A 87 -29.55 -20.41 13.62
CA THR A 87 -29.13 -19.17 12.96
C THR A 87 -30.25 -18.55 12.14
N VAL A 88 -31.11 -19.38 11.53
CA VAL A 88 -32.24 -18.89 10.71
C VAL A 88 -33.30 -18.23 11.59
N GLU A 89 -33.70 -18.88 12.70
CA GLU A 89 -34.66 -18.32 13.66
C GLU A 89 -34.13 -17.03 14.32
N LYS A 90 -32.86 -17.01 14.75
CA LYS A 90 -32.26 -15.78 15.32
C LYS A 90 -32.17 -14.65 14.31
N THR A 91 -31.92 -14.96 13.03
CA THR A 91 -31.87 -13.94 11.97
C THR A 91 -33.27 -13.42 11.68
N TYR A 92 -34.27 -14.30 11.66
CA TYR A 92 -35.67 -13.93 11.50
C TYR A 92 -36.17 -13.04 12.64
N GLU A 93 -35.91 -13.40 13.90
CA GLU A 93 -36.27 -12.57 15.07
C GLU A 93 -35.58 -11.20 15.06
N ARG A 94 -34.31 -11.13 14.62
CA ARG A 94 -33.58 -9.87 14.53
C ARG A 94 -34.16 -8.97 13.43
N ASN A 95 -34.54 -9.54 12.29
CA ASN A 95 -35.14 -8.80 11.19
C ASN A 95 -36.54 -8.28 11.57
N LEU A 96 -37.36 -9.09 12.26
CA LEU A 96 -38.65 -8.65 12.78
C LEU A 96 -38.54 -7.49 13.76
N LYS A 97 -37.60 -7.56 14.72
CA LYS A 97 -37.37 -6.46 15.66
C LYS A 97 -36.87 -5.19 14.97
N ALA A 98 -36.03 -5.33 13.95
CA ALA A 98 -35.55 -4.19 13.17
C ALA A 98 -36.68 -3.55 12.35
N GLU A 99 -37.55 -4.35 11.73
CA GLU A 99 -38.72 -3.87 10.99
C GLU A 99 -39.73 -3.17 11.93
N GLU A 100 -39.99 -3.73 13.11
CA GLU A 100 -40.83 -3.11 14.14
C GLU A 100 -40.25 -1.78 14.62
N GLN A 101 -38.94 -1.70 14.89
CA GLN A 101 -38.27 -0.45 15.28
C GLN A 101 -38.26 0.59 14.16
N GLN A 102 -38.12 0.17 12.90
CA GLN A 102 -38.13 1.09 11.76
C GLN A 102 -39.54 1.66 11.53
N ASN A 103 -40.57 0.83 11.74
CA ASN A 103 -41.98 1.21 11.66
C ASN A 103 -42.48 2.01 12.88
N GLN A 104 -41.78 2.03 14.02
CA GLN A 104 -42.11 2.91 15.16
C GLN A 104 -41.97 4.41 14.84
N ASN A 105 -41.28 4.77 13.75
CA ASN A 105 -41.24 6.16 13.25
C ASN A 105 -42.57 6.66 12.66
N SER A 106 -43.58 5.79 12.54
CA SER A 106 -44.95 6.18 12.14
C SER A 106 -45.57 7.21 13.10
N ASN A 107 -45.15 7.24 14.37
CA ASN A 107 -45.61 8.21 15.38
C ASN A 107 -45.17 9.65 15.05
N LEU A 108 -44.02 9.84 14.38
CA LEU A 108 -43.57 11.18 13.96
C LEU A 108 -44.44 11.76 12.84
N LEU A 109 -44.93 10.91 11.93
CA LEU A 109 -45.82 11.34 10.85
C LEU A 109 -47.19 11.75 11.40
N GLU A 110 -47.67 11.04 12.42
CA GLU A 110 -48.94 11.33 13.10
C GLU A 110 -48.85 12.63 13.93
N GLN A 111 -47.73 12.84 14.65
CA GLN A 111 -47.44 14.10 15.34
C GLN A 111 -47.28 15.28 14.37
N ALA A 112 -46.63 15.08 13.23
CA ALA A 112 -46.51 16.11 12.20
C ALA A 112 -47.87 16.48 11.60
N LYS A 113 -48.75 15.50 11.40
CA LYS A 113 -50.12 15.73 10.91
C LYS A 113 -50.96 16.51 11.92
N GLU A 114 -50.83 16.20 13.21
CA GLU A 114 -51.51 16.93 14.29
C GLU A 114 -51.01 18.38 14.43
N LEU A 115 -49.70 18.61 14.26
CA LEU A 115 -49.09 19.94 14.25
C LEU A 115 -49.57 20.78 13.06
N VAL A 116 -49.64 20.19 11.87
CA VAL A 116 -50.17 20.86 10.68
C VAL A 116 -51.64 21.19 10.89
N ASP A 117 -52.48 20.25 11.35
CA ASP A 117 -53.90 20.51 11.61
C ASP A 117 -54.11 21.64 12.63
N ARG A 118 -53.31 21.74 13.70
CA ARG A 118 -53.38 22.87 14.64
C ARG A 118 -53.00 24.22 14.01
N VAL A 119 -52.07 24.23 13.07
CA VAL A 119 -51.60 25.46 12.40
C VAL A 119 -52.53 25.87 11.25
N THR A 120 -53.18 24.90 10.59
CA THR A 120 -54.09 25.16 9.46
C THR A 120 -55.57 25.22 9.83
N THR A 121 -55.95 24.99 11.09
CA THR A 121 -57.23 25.52 11.59
C THR A 121 -57.24 27.04 11.40
N LYS A 122 -58.20 27.53 10.61
CA LYS A 122 -58.57 28.95 10.52
C LYS A 122 -58.80 29.57 11.90
#